data_AF-A0A9E3DK37-F1
#
_entry.id   AF-A0A9E3DK37-F1
#
_cell.length_a   1.000
_cell.length_b   1.000
_cell.length_c   1.000
_cell.angle_alpha   90.00
_cell.angle_beta   90.00
_cell.angle_gamma   90.00
#
_symmetry.space_group_name_H-M   'P 1'
#
loop_
_entity.id
_entity.type
_entity.pdbx_description
1 polymer ?
#
loop_
_entity_poly.entity_id
_entity_poly.type
_entity_poly.pdbx_seq_one_letter_code
_entity_poly.pdbx_strand_id
1 'polypeptide(L)'
;MGIFDALTTAVGGRSTQSFALQNISGNIANASTVGYKGIDTTFEDLIPDATVSNKQVAGGVTAFSQQTITTQGTVTNSTVATNMAINGDGFFSVQKPTSISDNAPVFDGVTDYTRRGDFQVDANGNLVNGAGYYLMGVTVDPKTGNPTGNVPSVLQFQNNFIPAQATTALTYAANLPTTPKTTASTSAAANTITADGGINPADFSTGFSPLQSGTVSPITSTAYTGSVVDNDNTAGASQITSSTQIFGTAGSTSNDLATPVITNGSTMVVNSTTIKFDDTAAPGINLSGGVYTVGPGATVGQLLTTIDTITGAGSTGTPSSVSGGEITLQTGTTSNMTVSGTGNALAQLGLGSIPATIARGGGITGHGQVIANDVTTFTNESISGGAVTAYNAAGTPVNLQLRWAKVDSASLGSGHQDSWQLFYQTSTSATGTTPEWTNVGTTFTFNSSGALASPSGTSINLP
;
A
#
# COMPACT_ATOMS: atom_id res chain seq x y z
N MET A 1 38.51 -87.57 -39.30
CA MET A 1 39.28 -86.31 -39.45
C MET A 1 39.92 -86.29 -40.83
N GLY A 2 39.38 -85.49 -41.75
CA GLY A 2 40.09 -85.17 -43.00
C GLY A 2 40.96 -83.92 -42.77
N ILE A 3 42.10 -83.83 -43.46
CA ILE A 3 43.01 -82.67 -43.35
C ILE A 3 42.32 -81.33 -43.67
N PHE A 4 41.28 -81.36 -44.52
CA PHE A 4 40.48 -80.19 -44.88
C PHE A 4 39.64 -79.65 -43.71
N ASP A 5 39.09 -80.52 -42.87
CA ASP A 5 38.26 -80.15 -41.71
C ASP A 5 39.12 -79.52 -40.61
N ALA A 6 40.32 -80.06 -40.41
CA ALA A 6 41.31 -79.45 -39.51
C ALA A 6 41.78 -78.08 -40.02
N LEU A 7 41.90 -77.92 -41.34
CA LEU A 7 42.31 -76.65 -41.96
C LEU A 7 41.20 -75.58 -41.85
N THR A 8 39.94 -75.94 -42.07
CA THR A 8 38.80 -74.99 -41.95
C THR A 8 38.60 -74.54 -40.51
N THR A 9 38.67 -75.45 -39.53
CA THR A 9 38.62 -75.09 -38.10
C THR A 9 39.81 -74.20 -37.70
N ALA A 10 41.03 -74.51 -38.15
CA ALA A 10 42.21 -73.70 -37.86
C ALA A 10 42.14 -72.29 -38.48
N VAL A 11 41.62 -72.17 -39.71
CA VAL A 11 41.40 -70.88 -40.37
C VAL A 11 40.32 -70.08 -39.67
N GLY A 12 39.21 -70.71 -39.26
CA GLY A 12 38.15 -70.08 -38.46
C GLY A 12 38.69 -69.54 -37.13
N GLY A 13 39.45 -70.35 -36.39
CA GLY A 13 40.10 -69.92 -35.14
C GLY A 13 41.08 -68.76 -35.32
N ARG A 14 41.87 -68.73 -36.40
CA ARG A 14 42.74 -67.59 -36.71
C ARG A 14 41.95 -66.33 -37.05
N SER A 15 40.85 -66.46 -37.77
CA SER A 15 40.01 -65.33 -38.15
C SER A 15 39.31 -64.72 -36.93
N THR A 16 38.76 -65.54 -36.03
CA THR A 16 38.13 -65.06 -34.79
C THR A 16 39.12 -64.42 -33.83
N GLN A 17 40.33 -64.97 -33.71
CA GLN A 17 41.39 -64.32 -32.92
C GLN A 17 41.85 -62.99 -33.54
N SER A 18 41.90 -62.91 -34.87
CA SER A 18 42.21 -61.65 -35.57
C SER A 18 41.13 -60.59 -35.30
N PHE A 19 39.86 -60.99 -35.25
CA PHE A 19 38.74 -60.13 -34.87
C PHE A 19 38.85 -59.65 -33.41
N ALA A 20 39.20 -60.53 -32.48
CA ALA A 20 39.45 -60.15 -31.09
C ALA A 20 40.60 -59.13 -30.96
N LEU A 21 41.70 -59.35 -31.70
CA LEU A 21 42.81 -58.40 -31.75
C LEU A 21 42.40 -57.04 -32.34
N GLN A 22 41.48 -57.00 -33.30
CA GLN A 22 40.92 -55.75 -33.83
C GLN A 22 40.16 -54.97 -32.75
N ASN A 23 39.30 -55.65 -31.97
CA ASN A 23 38.57 -55.03 -30.86
C ASN A 23 39.53 -54.51 -29.78
N ILE A 24 40.54 -55.31 -29.39
CA ILE A 24 41.58 -54.89 -28.43
C ILE A 24 42.34 -53.66 -28.95
N SER A 25 42.76 -53.68 -30.21
CA SER A 25 43.46 -52.56 -30.84
C SER A 25 42.58 -51.30 -30.88
N GLY A 26 41.28 -51.45 -31.14
CA GLY A 26 40.31 -50.36 -31.10
C GLY A 26 40.16 -49.76 -29.71
N ASN A 27 40.07 -50.60 -28.67
CA ASN A 27 40.02 -50.15 -27.29
C ASN A 27 41.31 -49.41 -26.88
N ILE A 28 42.48 -49.93 -27.25
CA ILE A 28 43.77 -49.27 -26.96
C ILE A 28 43.86 -47.91 -27.67
N ALA A 29 43.46 -47.84 -28.94
CA ALA A 29 43.49 -46.61 -29.71
C ALA A 29 42.58 -45.50 -29.14
N ASN A 30 41.46 -45.89 -28.51
CA ASN A 30 40.48 -44.96 -27.94
C ASN A 30 40.54 -44.84 -26.41
N ALA A 31 41.58 -45.40 -25.76
CA ALA A 31 41.68 -45.44 -24.30
C ALA A 31 41.72 -44.03 -23.64
N SER A 32 42.13 -43.01 -24.38
CA SER A 32 42.16 -41.61 -23.94
C SER A 32 40.92 -40.80 -24.35
N THR A 33 39.97 -41.38 -25.08
CA THR A 33 38.78 -40.69 -25.55
C THR A 33 37.74 -40.60 -24.42
N VAL A 34 37.39 -39.37 -24.03
CA VAL A 34 36.41 -39.10 -22.96
C VAL A 34 35.05 -39.69 -23.33
N GLY A 35 34.49 -40.50 -22.43
CA GLY A 35 33.18 -41.12 -22.61
C GLY A 35 33.16 -42.33 -23.55
N TYR A 36 34.32 -42.80 -24.02
CA TYR A 36 34.41 -44.04 -24.81
C TYR A 36 33.91 -45.25 -24.02
N LYS A 37 33.21 -46.16 -24.71
CA LYS A 37 32.75 -47.43 -24.17
C LYS A 37 33.46 -48.55 -24.91
N GLY A 38 34.16 -49.38 -24.15
CA GLY A 38 34.92 -50.49 -24.68
C GLY A 38 34.06 -51.52 -25.41
N ILE A 39 34.71 -52.28 -26.28
CA ILE A 39 34.12 -53.42 -26.96
C ILE A 39 34.82 -54.68 -26.49
N ASP A 40 34.05 -55.60 -25.92
CA ASP A 40 34.51 -56.95 -25.57
C ASP A 40 34.26 -57.91 -26.73
N THR A 41 35.05 -58.99 -26.80
CA THR A 41 34.89 -60.04 -27.81
C THR A 41 34.39 -61.32 -27.13
N THR A 42 33.25 -61.81 -27.59
CA THR A 42 32.70 -63.10 -27.15
C THR A 42 32.90 -64.15 -28.23
N PHE A 43 33.37 -65.33 -27.84
CA PHE A 43 33.58 -66.46 -28.76
C PHE A 43 32.43 -67.46 -28.61
N GLU A 44 31.95 -67.97 -29.72
CA GLU A 44 30.90 -68.98 -29.77
C GLU A 44 31.37 -70.20 -30.58
N ASP A 45 31.09 -71.38 -30.04
CA ASP A 45 31.31 -72.69 -30.64
C ASP A 45 30.25 -72.94 -31.73
N LEU A 46 30.67 -73.42 -32.90
CA LEU A 46 29.77 -73.97 -33.92
C LEU A 46 29.79 -75.49 -33.85
N ILE A 47 28.71 -76.09 -33.36
CA ILE A 47 28.51 -77.53 -33.33
C ILE A 47 27.90 -77.98 -34.68
N PRO A 48 28.61 -78.80 -35.48
CA PRO A 48 28.07 -79.32 -36.73
C PRO A 48 27.06 -80.44 -36.47
N ASP A 49 26.05 -80.55 -37.33
CA ASP A 49 25.03 -81.60 -37.23
C ASP A 49 25.67 -82.99 -37.43
N ALA A 50 25.71 -83.78 -36.35
CA ALA A 50 26.35 -85.08 -36.31
C ALA A 50 25.35 -86.18 -36.71
N THR A 51 25.34 -86.54 -38.00
CA THR A 51 24.45 -87.59 -38.54
C THR A 51 24.83 -89.04 -38.14
N VAL A 52 25.90 -89.25 -37.35
CA VAL A 52 26.34 -90.60 -36.91
C VAL A 52 26.86 -90.57 -35.46
N SER A 53 26.25 -91.35 -34.56
CA SER A 53 26.46 -91.30 -33.10
C SER A 53 27.88 -91.63 -32.59
N ASN A 54 28.75 -92.19 -33.42
CA ASN A 54 30.11 -92.63 -33.04
C ASN A 54 31.22 -91.89 -33.82
N LYS A 55 30.90 -90.78 -34.50
CA LYS A 55 31.89 -89.93 -35.18
C LYS A 55 31.73 -88.49 -34.73
N GLN A 56 32.76 -87.96 -34.06
CA GLN A 56 32.85 -86.54 -33.73
C GLN A 56 33.39 -85.78 -34.95
N VAL A 57 32.66 -84.76 -35.40
CA VAL A 57 33.14 -83.76 -36.35
C VAL A 57 33.66 -82.58 -35.54
N ALA A 58 34.83 -82.05 -35.91
CA ALA A 58 35.36 -80.87 -35.22
C ALA A 58 34.50 -79.65 -35.58
N GLY A 59 34.01 -78.95 -34.56
CA GLY A 59 33.27 -77.71 -34.75
C GLY A 59 34.15 -76.54 -35.20
N GLY A 60 33.49 -75.44 -35.49
CA GLY A 60 34.11 -74.14 -35.75
C GLY A 60 34.04 -73.22 -34.54
N VAL A 61 34.59 -72.02 -34.66
CA VAL A 61 34.39 -70.92 -33.71
C VAL A 61 34.05 -69.65 -34.49
N THR A 62 33.14 -68.85 -33.96
CA THR A 62 32.86 -67.48 -34.44
C THR A 62 33.07 -66.49 -33.30
N ALA A 63 33.21 -65.20 -33.62
CA ALA A 63 33.39 -64.14 -32.62
C ALA A 63 32.43 -62.99 -32.90
N PHE A 64 31.92 -62.38 -31.83
CA PHE A 64 31.03 -61.22 -31.87
C PHE A 64 31.55 -60.12 -30.96
N SER A 65 31.27 -58.87 -31.34
CA SER A 65 31.58 -57.69 -30.54
C SER A 65 30.42 -57.38 -29.60
N GLN A 66 30.71 -57.22 -28.31
CA GLN A 66 29.75 -56.78 -27.29
C GLN A 66 30.17 -55.42 -26.74
N GLN A 67 29.30 -54.42 -26.84
CA GLN A 67 29.57 -53.08 -26.32
C GLN A 67 29.35 -53.02 -24.81
N THR A 68 30.33 -52.54 -24.04
CA THR A 68 30.26 -52.44 -22.58
C THR A 68 29.68 -51.08 -22.14
N ILE A 69 28.47 -50.75 -22.61
CA ILE A 69 27.87 -49.43 -22.43
C ILE A 69 27.59 -49.12 -20.94
N THR A 70 27.21 -50.13 -20.16
CA THR A 70 26.85 -50.02 -18.73
C THR A 70 28.06 -49.93 -17.81
N THR A 71 29.27 -50.27 -18.27
CA THR A 71 30.48 -50.23 -17.44
C THR A 71 30.92 -48.78 -17.21
N GLN A 72 31.05 -48.38 -15.94
CA GLN A 72 31.49 -47.05 -15.53
C GLN A 72 33.03 -46.97 -15.49
N GLY A 73 33.59 -45.93 -16.10
CA GLY A 73 35.02 -45.62 -16.00
C GLY A 73 35.33 -44.67 -14.84
N THR A 74 36.61 -44.46 -14.57
CA THR A 74 37.08 -43.51 -13.55
C THR A 74 36.70 -42.08 -13.92
N VAL A 75 36.09 -41.34 -12.98
CA VAL A 75 35.80 -39.91 -13.14
C VAL A 75 36.99 -39.10 -12.65
N THR A 76 37.50 -38.21 -13.49
CA THR A 76 38.59 -37.29 -13.15
C THR A 76 38.08 -35.86 -13.03
N ASN A 77 38.57 -35.12 -12.05
CA ASN A 77 38.19 -33.71 -11.88
C ASN A 77 38.70 -32.84 -13.03
N SER A 78 37.91 -31.83 -13.40
CA SER A 78 38.26 -30.81 -14.38
C SER A 78 38.21 -29.42 -13.75
N THR A 79 39.02 -28.50 -14.28
CA THR A 79 39.02 -27.08 -13.87
C THR A 79 37.95 -26.26 -14.59
N VAL A 80 37.35 -26.80 -15.66
CA VAL A 80 36.30 -26.13 -16.43
C VAL A 80 34.96 -26.40 -15.78
N ALA A 81 34.28 -25.33 -15.33
CA ALA A 81 33.03 -25.44 -14.57
C ALA A 81 31.86 -26.07 -15.35
N THR A 82 31.87 -25.99 -16.67
CA THR A 82 30.85 -26.57 -17.56
C THR A 82 31.10 -28.04 -17.89
N ASN A 83 32.25 -28.61 -17.49
CA ASN A 83 32.53 -30.03 -17.68
C ASN A 83 31.77 -30.85 -16.64
N MET A 84 30.99 -31.82 -17.12
CA MET A 84 30.12 -32.64 -16.30
C MET A 84 30.36 -34.13 -16.57
N ALA A 85 30.23 -34.95 -15.53
CA ALA A 85 30.28 -36.40 -15.64
C ALA A 85 29.06 -37.02 -14.93
N ILE A 86 28.45 -38.01 -15.57
CA ILE A 86 27.37 -38.79 -14.97
C ILE A 86 27.98 -39.91 -14.15
N ASN A 87 27.64 -39.98 -12.87
CA ASN A 87 27.97 -41.11 -12.00
C ASN A 87 26.75 -42.05 -11.89
N GLY A 88 26.88 -43.26 -12.42
CA GLY A 88 25.76 -44.21 -12.54
C GLY A 88 25.16 -44.25 -13.95
N ASP A 89 23.94 -44.78 -14.07
CA ASP A 89 23.28 -44.95 -15.36
C ASP A 89 22.74 -43.61 -15.90
N GLY A 90 22.81 -43.44 -17.22
CA GLY A 90 22.28 -42.25 -17.91
C GLY A 90 23.21 -41.70 -19.00
N PHE A 91 22.64 -40.80 -19.81
CA PHE A 91 23.30 -40.09 -20.90
C PHE A 91 22.88 -38.63 -20.91
N PHE A 92 23.74 -37.77 -21.44
CA PHE A 92 23.36 -36.41 -21.80
C PHE A 92 22.56 -36.45 -23.11
N SER A 93 21.39 -35.80 -23.11
CA SER A 93 20.65 -35.50 -24.34
C SER A 93 21.32 -34.35 -25.06
N VAL A 94 21.69 -34.59 -26.31
CA VAL A 94 22.39 -33.62 -27.14
C VAL A 94 21.81 -33.59 -28.54
N GLN A 95 22.15 -32.56 -29.31
CA GLN A 95 21.70 -32.41 -30.68
C GLN A 95 22.83 -31.99 -31.60
N LYS A 96 22.88 -32.58 -32.79
CA LYS A 96 23.84 -32.20 -33.84
C LYS A 96 23.27 -31.05 -34.69
N PRO A 97 24.04 -29.99 -34.98
CA PRO A 97 23.62 -29.01 -35.96
C PRO A 97 23.66 -29.61 -37.37
N THR A 98 22.62 -29.38 -38.17
CA THR A 98 22.56 -29.84 -39.57
C THR A 98 23.10 -28.82 -40.55
N SER A 99 23.08 -27.53 -40.20
CA SER A 99 23.64 -26.42 -40.97
C SER A 99 23.90 -25.22 -40.06
N ILE A 100 24.63 -24.24 -40.57
CA ILE A 100 24.81 -22.94 -39.90
C ILE A 100 24.17 -21.89 -40.80
N SER A 101 23.20 -21.15 -40.27
CA SER A 101 22.54 -20.03 -40.95
C SER A 101 22.73 -18.78 -40.10
N ASP A 102 23.18 -17.67 -40.70
CA ASP A 102 23.42 -16.40 -39.99
C ASP A 102 24.24 -16.55 -38.70
N ASN A 103 25.34 -17.31 -38.77
CA ASN A 103 26.22 -17.63 -37.63
C ASN A 103 25.55 -18.39 -36.47
N ALA A 104 24.31 -18.84 -36.63
CA ALA A 104 23.59 -19.67 -35.66
C ALA A 104 23.45 -21.12 -36.14
N PRO A 105 23.59 -22.12 -35.24
CA PRO A 105 23.36 -23.52 -35.58
C PRO A 105 21.87 -23.78 -35.84
N VAL A 106 21.57 -24.47 -36.94
CA VAL A 106 20.24 -24.98 -37.27
C VAL A 106 20.17 -26.46 -36.89
N PHE A 107 19.09 -26.84 -36.23
CA PHE A 107 18.89 -28.16 -35.67
C PHE A 107 17.71 -28.88 -36.33
N ASP A 108 17.77 -30.20 -36.47
CA ASP A 108 16.77 -31.05 -37.14
C ASP A 108 15.67 -31.62 -36.22
N GLY A 109 15.73 -31.31 -34.94
CA GLY A 109 14.87 -31.88 -33.89
C GLY A 109 15.28 -33.28 -33.37
N VAL A 110 16.33 -33.92 -33.91
CA VAL A 110 16.74 -35.26 -33.48
C VAL A 110 17.58 -35.20 -32.20
N THR A 111 17.13 -35.92 -31.16
CA THR A 111 17.87 -36.06 -29.89
C THR A 111 18.83 -37.24 -29.97
N ASP A 112 20.11 -36.95 -29.83
CA ASP A 112 21.19 -37.93 -29.65
C ASP A 112 21.59 -38.06 -28.18
N TYR A 113 22.30 -39.13 -27.85
CA TYR A 113 22.75 -39.42 -26.49
C TYR A 113 24.25 -39.59 -26.42
N THR A 114 24.88 -38.96 -25.44
CA THR A 114 26.34 -39.07 -25.23
C THR A 114 26.70 -39.18 -23.76
N ARG A 115 27.83 -39.83 -23.48
CA ARG A 115 28.45 -39.84 -22.15
C ARG A 115 29.59 -38.82 -22.02
N ARG A 116 29.96 -38.18 -23.14
CA ARG A 116 30.99 -37.15 -23.20
C ARG A 116 30.40 -35.82 -22.74
N GLY A 117 30.88 -35.32 -21.61
CA GLY A 117 30.39 -34.08 -20.98
C GLY A 117 31.39 -32.94 -20.93
N ASP A 118 32.28 -32.83 -21.91
CA ASP A 118 33.24 -31.73 -22.04
C ASP A 118 32.62 -30.51 -22.74
N PHE A 119 31.55 -29.97 -22.15
CA PHE A 119 30.81 -28.85 -22.72
C PHE A 119 31.54 -27.51 -22.53
N GLN A 120 31.52 -26.68 -23.56
CA GLN A 120 32.02 -25.31 -23.55
C GLN A 120 30.96 -24.37 -24.13
N VAL A 121 30.96 -23.12 -23.69
CA VAL A 121 30.03 -22.10 -24.19
C VAL A 121 30.54 -21.59 -25.53
N ASP A 122 29.71 -21.63 -26.57
CA ASP A 122 30.00 -21.06 -27.88
C ASP A 122 29.74 -19.54 -27.92
N ALA A 123 30.06 -18.88 -29.04
CA ALA A 123 29.82 -17.44 -29.21
C ALA A 123 28.33 -17.03 -29.15
N ASN A 124 27.42 -17.99 -29.36
CA ASN A 124 25.98 -17.79 -29.32
C ASN A 124 25.38 -18.10 -27.93
N GLY A 125 26.22 -18.47 -26.95
CA GLY A 125 25.81 -18.84 -25.61
C GLY A 125 25.34 -20.28 -25.44
N ASN A 126 25.44 -21.13 -26.45
CA ASN A 126 25.06 -22.54 -26.33
C ASN A 126 26.18 -23.39 -25.71
N LEU A 127 25.82 -24.46 -25.01
CA LEU A 127 26.79 -25.44 -24.52
C LEU A 127 27.06 -26.51 -25.58
N VAL A 128 28.27 -26.52 -26.13
CA VAL A 128 28.74 -27.47 -27.16
C VAL A 128 29.84 -28.38 -26.61
N ASN A 129 29.74 -29.69 -26.83
CA ASN A 129 30.81 -30.62 -26.47
C ASN A 129 31.91 -30.65 -27.55
N GLY A 130 33.06 -31.24 -27.24
CA GLY A 130 34.16 -31.31 -28.22
C GLY A 130 33.92 -32.25 -29.41
N ALA A 131 32.72 -32.85 -29.54
CA ALA A 131 32.28 -33.57 -30.73
C ALA A 131 31.32 -32.74 -31.60
N GLY A 132 31.04 -31.49 -31.23
CA GLY A 132 30.16 -30.57 -31.95
C GLY A 132 28.67 -30.77 -31.68
N TYR A 133 28.30 -31.48 -30.60
CA TYR A 133 26.91 -31.66 -30.19
C TYR A 133 26.53 -30.67 -29.09
N TYR A 134 25.31 -30.18 -29.15
CA TYR A 134 24.77 -29.13 -28.28
C TYR A 134 23.94 -29.74 -27.16
N LEU A 135 24.16 -29.30 -25.92
CA LEU A 135 23.46 -29.83 -24.75
C LEU A 135 21.99 -29.42 -24.78
N MET A 136 21.11 -30.39 -24.57
CA MET A 136 19.68 -30.17 -24.41
C MET A 136 19.29 -30.19 -22.93
N GLY A 137 18.27 -29.43 -22.60
CA GLY A 137 17.70 -29.37 -21.26
C GLY A 137 16.37 -28.63 -21.27
N VAL A 138 15.74 -28.55 -20.10
CA VAL A 138 14.51 -27.77 -19.94
C VAL A 138 14.90 -26.35 -19.57
N THR A 139 14.32 -25.37 -20.25
CA THR A 139 14.53 -23.95 -19.95
C THR A 139 13.92 -23.61 -18.59
N VAL A 140 14.43 -22.59 -17.91
CA VAL A 140 13.88 -22.13 -16.62
C VAL A 140 13.29 -20.74 -16.79
N ASP A 141 12.22 -20.48 -16.05
CA ASP A 141 11.68 -19.13 -15.90
C ASP A 141 12.72 -18.28 -15.14
N PRO A 142 13.23 -17.19 -15.75
CA PRO A 142 14.26 -16.36 -15.12
C PRO A 142 13.77 -15.65 -13.84
N LYS A 143 12.45 -15.55 -13.59
CA LYS A 143 11.87 -14.94 -12.39
C LYS A 143 11.72 -15.91 -11.24
N THR A 144 11.30 -17.14 -11.51
CA THR A 144 10.97 -18.12 -10.46
C THR A 144 12.03 -19.21 -10.30
N GLY A 145 12.91 -19.37 -11.28
CA GLY A 145 13.88 -20.48 -11.36
C GLY A 145 13.24 -21.83 -11.68
N ASN A 146 11.93 -21.87 -11.94
CA ASN A 146 11.20 -23.11 -12.21
C ASN A 146 11.36 -23.54 -13.67
N PRO A 147 11.40 -24.85 -13.97
CA PRO A 147 11.42 -25.35 -15.35
C PRO A 147 10.15 -24.90 -16.13
N THR A 148 10.35 -24.35 -17.32
CA THR A 148 9.29 -23.95 -18.24
C THR A 148 9.02 -25.10 -19.21
N GLY A 149 8.09 -25.97 -18.86
CA GLY A 149 7.67 -27.11 -19.68
C GLY A 149 8.45 -28.40 -19.40
N ASN A 150 8.24 -29.39 -20.26
CA ASN A 150 8.77 -30.75 -20.10
C ASN A 150 9.52 -31.26 -21.33
N VAL A 151 9.61 -30.46 -22.40
CA VAL A 151 10.30 -30.84 -23.64
C VAL A 151 11.71 -30.24 -23.62
N PRO A 152 12.76 -31.07 -23.64
CA PRO A 152 14.13 -30.56 -23.74
C PRO A 152 14.36 -29.81 -25.05
N SER A 153 15.00 -28.65 -24.98
CA SER A 153 15.50 -27.89 -26.12
C SER A 153 16.99 -27.63 -25.94
N VAL A 154 17.67 -27.19 -26.99
CA VAL A 154 19.08 -26.74 -26.87
C VAL A 154 19.16 -25.60 -25.86
N LEU A 155 20.07 -25.74 -24.89
CA LEU A 155 20.28 -24.73 -23.86
C LEU A 155 21.12 -23.58 -24.41
N GLN A 156 20.58 -22.37 -24.33
CA GLN A 156 21.24 -21.14 -24.70
C GLN A 156 21.33 -20.20 -23.49
N PHE A 157 22.54 -19.83 -23.11
CA PHE A 157 22.85 -18.92 -22.02
C PHE A 157 23.19 -17.55 -22.60
N GLN A 158 22.26 -16.61 -22.48
CA GLN A 158 22.48 -15.22 -22.88
C GLN A 158 22.87 -14.40 -21.67
N ASN A 159 23.79 -13.44 -21.85
CA ASN A 159 24.13 -12.47 -20.82
C ASN A 159 23.08 -11.34 -20.75
N ASN A 160 21.80 -11.73 -20.64
CA ASN A 160 20.70 -10.78 -20.60
C ASN A 160 20.63 -10.08 -19.25
N PHE A 161 20.28 -8.80 -19.29
CA PHE A 161 19.97 -8.03 -18.09
C PHE A 161 18.69 -8.59 -17.45
N ILE A 162 18.74 -8.87 -16.15
CA ILE A 162 17.55 -9.17 -15.36
C ILE A 162 16.79 -7.85 -15.18
N PRO A 163 15.54 -7.73 -15.66
CA PRO A 163 14.80 -6.49 -15.55
C PRO A 163 14.47 -6.18 -14.09
N ALA A 164 14.41 -4.88 -13.77
CA ALA A 164 13.93 -4.45 -12.47
C ALA A 164 12.46 -4.85 -12.26
N GLN A 165 12.08 -5.08 -11.00
CA GLN A 165 10.69 -5.35 -10.64
C GLN A 165 10.16 -4.24 -9.73
N ALA A 166 9.04 -3.67 -10.14
CA ALA A 166 8.35 -2.67 -9.35
C ALA A 166 7.86 -3.28 -8.02
N THR A 167 7.93 -2.52 -6.94
CA THR A 167 7.40 -2.94 -5.64
C THR A 167 5.88 -3.05 -5.71
N THR A 168 5.35 -4.23 -5.37
CA THR A 168 3.89 -4.49 -5.35
C THR A 168 3.28 -4.46 -3.96
N ALA A 169 4.08 -4.63 -2.91
CA ALA A 169 3.63 -4.63 -1.53
C ALA A 169 4.70 -4.05 -0.59
N LEU A 170 4.23 -3.39 0.46
CA LEU A 170 5.06 -2.83 1.54
C LEU A 170 4.50 -3.31 2.88
N THR A 171 5.38 -3.71 3.79
CA THR A 171 5.00 -3.98 5.19
C THR A 171 5.30 -2.73 6.01
N TYR A 172 4.26 -2.14 6.59
CA TYR A 172 4.34 -0.91 7.38
C TYR A 172 3.69 -1.13 8.75
N ALA A 173 4.33 -0.64 9.82
CA ALA A 173 3.82 -0.70 11.18
C ALA A 173 3.99 0.66 11.84
N ALA A 174 2.95 1.12 12.54
CA ALA A 174 2.95 2.38 13.28
C ALA A 174 2.15 2.25 14.58
N ASN A 175 2.52 3.06 15.58
CA ASN A 175 1.76 3.24 16.80
C ASN A 175 1.25 4.69 16.82
N LEU A 176 -0.08 4.87 16.89
CA LEU A 176 -0.71 6.19 16.83
C LEU A 176 -1.07 6.65 18.25
N PRO A 177 -0.72 7.89 18.63
CA PRO A 177 -1.09 8.43 19.93
C PRO A 177 -2.60 8.66 20.01
N THR A 178 -3.21 8.52 21.20
CA THR A 178 -4.64 8.85 21.39
C THR A 178 -4.91 10.33 21.19
N THR A 179 -4.02 11.21 21.69
CA THR A 179 -4.07 12.67 21.50
C THR A 179 -2.77 13.14 20.85
N PRO A 180 -2.68 13.18 19.50
CA PRO A 180 -1.52 13.73 18.82
C PRO A 180 -1.31 15.20 19.17
N LYS A 181 -0.05 15.61 19.36
CA LYS A 181 0.29 17.03 19.50
C LYS A 181 0.75 17.59 18.16
N THR A 182 -0.19 18.15 17.41
CA THR A 182 0.08 18.82 16.13
C THR A 182 0.40 20.30 16.34
N THR A 183 0.95 20.99 15.34
CA THR A 183 1.22 22.44 15.44
C THR A 183 -0.07 23.21 15.74
N ALA A 184 -1.17 22.88 15.04
CA ALA A 184 -2.46 23.55 15.20
C ALA A 184 -3.12 23.27 16.57
N SER A 185 -2.88 22.09 17.17
CA SER A 185 -3.47 21.72 18.46
C SER A 185 -3.12 22.67 19.61
N THR A 186 -1.97 23.34 19.54
CA THR A 186 -1.48 24.19 20.64
C THR A 186 -2.21 25.52 20.77
N SER A 187 -2.87 25.98 19.72
CA SER A 187 -3.62 27.25 19.67
C SER A 187 -5.11 27.06 19.38
N ALA A 188 -5.56 25.84 19.19
CA ALA A 188 -6.95 25.53 18.91
C ALA A 188 -7.83 25.68 20.15
N ALA A 189 -9.10 26.07 19.94
CA ALA A 189 -10.08 26.18 21.02
C ALA A 189 -10.35 24.80 21.65
N ALA A 190 -10.50 24.76 22.97
CA ALA A 190 -10.83 23.52 23.68
C ALA A 190 -12.10 22.86 23.15
N ASN A 191 -12.20 21.53 23.28
CA ASN A 191 -13.32 20.72 22.79
C ASN A 191 -13.55 20.78 21.27
N THR A 192 -12.48 21.01 20.49
CA THR A 192 -12.49 20.92 19.03
C THR A 192 -11.62 19.76 18.56
N ILE A 193 -11.92 19.22 17.38
CA ILE A 193 -11.09 18.16 16.78
C ILE A 193 -9.63 18.61 16.61
N THR A 194 -9.40 19.88 16.25
CA THR A 194 -8.06 20.46 16.10
C THR A 194 -7.30 20.52 17.42
N ALA A 195 -7.97 20.84 18.53
CA ALA A 195 -7.35 20.81 19.87
C ALA A 195 -6.98 19.40 20.32
N ASP A 196 -7.73 18.38 19.90
CA ASP A 196 -7.38 16.97 20.08
C ASP A 196 -6.33 16.48 19.06
N GLY A 197 -5.79 17.39 18.26
CA GLY A 197 -4.76 17.16 17.25
C GLY A 197 -5.24 16.44 16.00
N GLY A 198 -6.55 16.48 15.74
CA GLY A 198 -7.13 16.06 14.48
C GLY A 198 -7.22 17.16 13.44
N ILE A 199 -7.66 16.75 12.26
CA ILE A 199 -7.84 17.60 11.10
C ILE A 199 -9.24 18.17 11.10
N ASN A 200 -9.36 19.48 10.87
CA ASN A 200 -10.65 20.14 10.76
C ASN A 200 -10.96 20.39 9.28
N PRO A 201 -11.97 19.72 8.70
CA PRO A 201 -12.30 19.84 7.29
C PRO A 201 -12.66 21.26 6.84
N ALA A 202 -13.08 22.13 7.77
CA ALA A 202 -13.41 23.53 7.47
C ALA A 202 -12.18 24.42 7.19
N ASP A 203 -10.98 23.97 7.57
CA ASP A 203 -9.73 24.72 7.38
C ASP A 203 -9.13 24.53 5.97
N PHE A 204 -9.79 23.72 5.13
CA PHE A 204 -9.37 23.38 3.76
C PHE A 204 -10.17 24.15 2.73
N SER A 205 -9.57 24.36 1.56
CA SER A 205 -10.20 25.05 0.43
C SER A 205 -11.52 24.38 0.04
N THR A 206 -12.52 25.19 -0.30
CA THR A 206 -13.85 24.70 -0.66
C THR A 206 -13.77 23.70 -1.81
N GLY A 207 -14.29 22.48 -1.60
CA GLY A 207 -14.22 21.40 -2.59
C GLY A 207 -12.97 20.53 -2.52
N PHE A 208 -12.09 20.71 -1.51
CA PHE A 208 -10.85 19.94 -1.36
C PHE A 208 -10.67 19.37 0.05
N SER A 209 -11.76 18.85 0.63
CA SER A 209 -11.69 18.26 1.97
C SER A 209 -10.80 16.99 1.97
N PRO A 210 -9.88 16.88 2.94
CA PRO A 210 -8.94 15.75 3.06
C PRO A 210 -9.59 14.46 3.52
N LEU A 211 -10.82 14.51 4.05
CA LEU A 211 -11.53 13.32 4.48
C LEU A 211 -11.75 12.36 3.31
N GLN A 212 -11.87 11.07 3.64
CA GLN A 212 -12.18 10.00 2.68
C GLN A 212 -13.26 10.43 1.67
N SER A 213 -13.00 10.16 0.39
CA SER A 213 -13.89 10.52 -0.70
C SER A 213 -15.32 10.01 -0.45
N GLY A 214 -16.31 10.91 -0.55
CA GLY A 214 -17.72 10.60 -0.34
C GLY A 214 -18.18 10.49 1.12
N THR A 215 -17.27 10.60 2.10
CA THR A 215 -17.65 10.70 3.52
C THR A 215 -18.00 12.13 3.89
N VAL A 216 -19.01 12.33 4.73
CA VAL A 216 -19.39 13.65 5.23
C VAL A 216 -18.72 13.86 6.58
N SER A 217 -18.02 14.97 6.77
CA SER A 217 -17.42 15.29 8.07
C SER A 217 -18.48 15.32 9.18
N PRO A 218 -18.17 14.89 10.41
CA PRO A 218 -19.02 15.14 11.57
C PRO A 218 -19.38 16.64 11.63
N ILE A 219 -20.66 16.93 11.84
CA ILE A 219 -21.14 18.31 11.95
C ILE A 219 -20.71 18.86 13.31
N THR A 220 -20.05 20.01 13.33
CA THR A 220 -19.53 20.66 14.53
C THR A 220 -20.17 22.04 14.74
N SER A 221 -20.14 22.53 15.98
CA SER A 221 -20.56 23.90 16.28
C SER A 221 -19.47 24.89 15.87
N THR A 222 -19.88 26.03 15.30
CA THR A 222 -19.01 27.16 14.95
C THR A 222 -19.29 28.32 15.90
N ALA A 223 -18.26 29.08 16.25
CA ALA A 223 -18.35 30.29 17.05
C ALA A 223 -18.45 31.54 16.18
N TYR A 224 -19.23 32.51 16.61
CA TYR A 224 -19.11 33.90 16.17
C TYR A 224 -18.94 34.80 17.39
N THR A 225 -17.85 35.56 17.45
CA THR A 225 -17.57 36.53 18.52
C THR A 225 -17.87 37.95 18.04
N GLY A 226 -18.69 38.67 18.81
CA GLY A 226 -19.03 40.06 18.59
C GLY A 226 -17.93 41.04 19.01
N SER A 227 -18.26 42.32 19.03
CA SER A 227 -17.41 43.38 19.56
C SER A 227 -17.58 43.55 21.07
N VAL A 228 -16.57 44.15 21.72
CA VAL A 228 -16.62 44.48 23.14
C VAL A 228 -17.77 45.44 23.43
N VAL A 229 -18.53 45.13 24.48
CA VAL A 229 -19.59 45.96 25.05
C VAL A 229 -19.30 46.19 26.53
N ASP A 230 -19.51 47.41 26.98
CA ASP A 230 -19.44 47.80 28.39
C ASP A 230 -20.86 47.99 28.97
N ASN A 231 -20.95 48.03 30.29
CA ASN A 231 -22.18 48.36 31.01
C ASN A 231 -22.40 49.88 31.09
N ASP A 232 -23.58 50.31 31.52
CA ASP A 232 -23.98 51.72 31.62
C ASP A 232 -23.54 52.41 32.92
N ASN A 233 -22.53 51.90 33.62
CA ASN A 233 -22.04 52.50 34.86
C ASN A 233 -21.46 53.90 34.60
N THR A 234 -22.11 54.92 35.13
CA THR A 234 -21.73 56.34 34.92
C THR A 234 -20.48 56.75 35.71
N ALA A 235 -20.07 55.98 36.71
CA ALA A 235 -18.84 56.21 37.48
C ALA A 235 -17.62 55.48 36.89
N GLY A 236 -17.81 54.69 35.83
CA GLY A 236 -16.77 53.92 35.16
C GLY A 236 -17.35 52.66 34.53
N ALA A 237 -17.61 52.70 33.23
CA ALA A 237 -18.14 51.57 32.49
C ALA A 237 -17.17 50.38 32.56
N SER A 238 -17.72 49.20 32.82
CA SER A 238 -16.98 47.93 32.87
C SER A 238 -17.55 46.97 31.83
N GLN A 239 -16.69 46.11 31.28
CA GLN A 239 -17.09 45.09 30.31
C GLN A 239 -18.25 44.23 30.81
N ILE A 240 -19.21 43.94 29.93
CA ILE A 240 -20.39 43.15 30.28
C ILE A 240 -20.02 41.72 30.71
N THR A 241 -20.86 41.16 31.58
CA THR A 241 -20.74 39.78 32.08
C THR A 241 -22.07 39.06 31.95
N SER A 242 -22.11 37.76 32.28
CA SER A 242 -23.35 36.98 32.29
C SER A 242 -24.40 37.51 33.28
N SER A 243 -23.98 38.31 34.27
CA SER A 243 -24.83 38.94 35.28
C SER A 243 -25.39 40.30 34.88
N THR A 244 -24.86 40.91 33.82
CA THR A 244 -25.30 42.23 33.33
C THR A 244 -26.76 42.16 32.89
N GLN A 245 -27.59 43.10 33.35
CA GLN A 245 -29.01 43.13 32.99
C GLN A 245 -29.19 43.70 31.58
N ILE A 246 -30.16 43.17 30.84
CA ILE A 246 -30.47 43.63 29.49
C ILE A 246 -31.15 45.00 29.52
N PHE A 247 -31.99 45.23 30.53
CA PHE A 247 -32.67 46.49 30.77
C PHE A 247 -32.35 46.99 32.17
N GLY A 248 -32.20 48.31 32.27
CA GLY A 248 -32.21 49.02 33.54
C GLY A 248 -31.88 50.49 33.34
N THR A 249 -31.51 51.16 34.43
CA THR A 249 -31.35 52.62 34.46
C THR A 249 -29.93 52.96 34.85
N ALA A 250 -29.26 53.71 33.96
CA ALA A 250 -27.89 54.17 34.18
C ALA A 250 -27.70 54.84 35.55
N GLY A 251 -26.61 54.45 36.22
CA GLY A 251 -26.27 54.89 37.56
C GLY A 251 -24.82 54.56 37.91
N SER A 252 -24.32 55.14 39.01
CA SER A 252 -22.90 55.01 39.42
C SER A 252 -22.49 53.62 39.92
N THR A 253 -23.46 52.72 40.08
CA THR A 253 -23.26 51.31 40.46
C THR A 253 -24.04 50.37 39.54
N SER A 254 -24.48 50.86 38.38
CA SER A 254 -25.31 50.10 37.46
C SER A 254 -24.52 48.98 36.79
N ASN A 255 -25.19 47.87 36.48
CA ASN A 255 -24.64 46.77 35.70
C ASN A 255 -25.64 46.35 34.62
N ASP A 256 -26.13 47.33 33.89
CA ASP A 256 -27.08 47.15 32.80
C ASP A 256 -26.35 47.40 31.47
N LEU A 257 -26.89 46.95 30.34
CA LEU A 257 -26.30 47.22 29.02
C LEU A 257 -26.11 48.73 28.79
N ALA A 258 -24.95 49.10 28.23
CA ALA A 258 -24.59 50.49 27.93
C ALA A 258 -25.65 51.24 27.11
N THR A 259 -25.65 52.56 27.27
CA THR A 259 -26.48 53.45 26.45
C THR A 259 -25.98 53.52 25.00
N PRO A 260 -26.88 53.50 24.00
CA PRO A 260 -28.34 53.58 24.14
C PRO A 260 -29.00 52.23 24.50
N VAL A 261 -29.94 52.27 25.45
CA VAL A 261 -30.73 51.09 25.86
C VAL A 261 -31.39 50.43 24.65
N ILE A 262 -31.55 49.10 24.68
CA ILE A 262 -32.32 48.38 23.66
C ILE A 262 -33.73 48.99 23.58
N THR A 263 -34.10 49.50 22.41
CA THR A 263 -35.41 50.14 22.19
C THR A 263 -36.51 49.10 22.41
N ASN A 264 -37.51 49.43 23.24
CA ASN A 264 -38.66 48.55 23.44
C ASN A 264 -39.32 48.19 22.09
N GLY A 265 -39.56 46.90 21.88
CA GLY A 265 -40.08 46.34 20.63
C GLY A 265 -38.98 45.91 19.65
N SER A 266 -37.71 46.12 19.96
CA SER A 266 -36.61 45.53 19.19
C SER A 266 -36.73 44.01 19.19
N THR A 267 -36.30 43.39 18.10
CA THR A 267 -36.33 41.94 17.96
C THR A 267 -34.98 41.41 17.54
N MET A 268 -34.67 40.21 18.01
CA MET A 268 -33.66 39.33 17.45
C MET A 268 -34.39 38.07 16.98
N VAL A 269 -34.04 37.53 15.83
CA VAL A 269 -34.57 36.28 15.32
C VAL A 269 -33.42 35.33 15.14
N VAL A 270 -33.44 34.22 15.88
CA VAL A 270 -32.46 33.14 15.80
C VAL A 270 -33.17 31.89 15.30
N ASN A 271 -32.72 31.29 14.19
CA ASN A 271 -33.31 30.07 13.60
C ASN A 271 -34.84 30.10 13.54
N SER A 272 -35.38 31.19 12.96
CA SER A 272 -36.82 31.47 12.83
C SER A 272 -37.57 31.66 14.16
N THR A 273 -36.90 31.60 15.30
CA THR A 273 -37.48 31.89 16.61
C THR A 273 -37.25 33.34 16.97
N THR A 274 -38.30 34.07 17.28
CA THR A 274 -38.22 35.48 17.67
C THR A 274 -37.93 35.62 19.16
N ILE A 275 -36.95 36.46 19.47
CA ILE A 275 -36.64 37.00 20.79
C ILE A 275 -37.01 38.49 20.75
N LYS A 276 -38.09 38.86 21.44
CA LYS A 276 -38.58 40.22 21.55
C LYS A 276 -38.03 40.86 22.82
N PHE A 277 -37.53 42.10 22.71
CA PHE A 277 -37.09 42.91 23.83
C PHE A 277 -38.22 43.87 24.23
N ASP A 278 -38.78 43.69 25.43
CA ASP A 278 -39.95 44.45 25.92
C ASP A 278 -39.83 44.76 27.42
N ASP A 279 -39.41 45.99 27.75
CA ASP A 279 -39.21 46.45 29.12
C ASP A 279 -40.51 46.61 29.93
N THR A 280 -41.67 46.47 29.29
CA THR A 280 -42.99 46.48 29.95
C THR A 280 -43.55 45.09 30.24
N ALA A 281 -42.87 44.03 29.79
CA ALA A 281 -43.31 42.65 29.96
C ALA A 281 -43.04 42.09 31.38
N ALA A 282 -43.44 40.84 31.61
CA ALA A 282 -43.14 40.14 32.87
C ALA A 282 -41.62 39.99 33.08
N PRO A 283 -41.11 40.05 34.33
CA PRO A 283 -39.69 39.96 34.60
C PRO A 283 -39.04 38.66 34.08
N GLY A 284 -37.76 38.76 33.68
CA GLY A 284 -36.97 37.65 33.13
C GLY A 284 -37.27 37.37 31.65
N ILE A 285 -36.93 36.15 31.19
CA ILE A 285 -37.19 35.72 29.81
C ILE A 285 -38.32 34.69 29.83
N ASN A 286 -39.41 34.99 29.13
CA ASN A 286 -40.63 34.20 29.15
C ASN A 286 -41.01 33.74 27.74
N LEU A 287 -41.33 32.45 27.57
CA LEU A 287 -41.79 31.89 26.30
C LEU A 287 -43.32 31.89 26.25
N SER A 288 -43.89 32.54 25.22
CA SER A 288 -45.33 32.49 24.95
C SER A 288 -45.57 32.52 23.44
N GLY A 289 -46.41 31.61 22.94
CA GLY A 289 -46.76 31.56 21.52
C GLY A 289 -45.58 31.38 20.55
N GLY A 290 -44.48 30.77 20.99
CA GLY A 290 -43.26 30.58 20.18
C GLY A 290 -42.32 31.79 20.12
N VAL A 291 -42.61 32.84 20.88
CA VAL A 291 -41.75 34.04 21.00
C VAL A 291 -41.19 34.12 22.42
N TYR A 292 -39.87 34.25 22.53
CA TYR A 292 -39.22 34.58 23.80
C TYR A 292 -39.32 36.08 24.03
N THR A 293 -39.95 36.51 25.11
CA THR A 293 -39.99 37.92 25.50
C THR A 293 -39.00 38.16 26.63
N VAL A 294 -38.01 39.00 26.36
CA VAL A 294 -37.04 39.49 27.34
C VAL A 294 -37.67 40.69 28.03
N GLY A 295 -37.94 40.56 29.33
CA GLY A 295 -38.49 41.61 30.19
C GLY A 295 -37.46 42.17 31.17
N PRO A 296 -37.89 43.07 32.07
CA PRO A 296 -37.02 43.68 33.07
C PRO A 296 -36.38 42.62 33.99
N GLY A 297 -35.15 42.86 34.40
CA GLY A 297 -34.39 41.94 35.25
C GLY A 297 -33.79 40.72 34.53
N ALA A 298 -34.04 40.54 33.23
CA ALA A 298 -33.34 39.54 32.43
C ALA A 298 -31.85 39.87 32.30
N THR A 299 -30.97 38.87 32.32
CA THR A 299 -29.51 39.06 32.17
C THR A 299 -28.98 38.55 30.84
N VAL A 300 -27.77 38.99 30.46
CA VAL A 300 -27.04 38.48 29.29
C VAL A 300 -26.89 36.95 29.37
N GLY A 301 -26.59 36.39 30.54
CA GLY A 301 -26.46 34.94 30.72
C GLY A 301 -27.76 34.17 30.42
N GLN A 302 -28.91 34.71 30.85
CA GLN A 302 -30.21 34.12 30.53
C GLN A 302 -30.53 34.21 29.04
N LEU A 303 -30.16 35.31 28.39
CA LEU A 303 -30.31 35.47 26.94
C LEU A 303 -29.45 34.45 26.17
N LEU A 304 -28.18 34.27 26.54
CA LEU A 304 -27.29 33.29 25.92
C LEU A 304 -27.82 31.86 26.08
N THR A 305 -28.31 31.51 27.27
CA THR A 305 -28.95 30.21 27.52
C THR A 305 -30.20 30.00 26.64
N THR A 306 -30.97 31.07 26.41
CA THR A 306 -32.13 31.04 25.52
C THR A 306 -31.70 30.82 24.06
N ILE A 307 -30.67 31.53 23.60
CA ILE A 307 -30.09 31.35 22.26
C ILE A 307 -29.57 29.92 22.09
N ASP A 308 -28.85 29.38 23.08
CA ASP A 308 -28.33 28.02 23.07
C ASP A 308 -29.43 26.95 23.05
N THR A 309 -30.59 27.25 23.63
CA THR A 309 -31.77 26.38 23.55
C THR A 309 -32.34 26.38 22.13
N ILE A 310 -32.31 27.52 21.44
CA ILE A 310 -32.77 27.67 20.05
C ILE A 310 -31.80 27.00 19.05
N THR A 311 -30.49 27.19 19.23
CA THR A 311 -29.46 26.62 18.34
C THR A 311 -29.13 25.16 18.66
N GLY A 312 -29.44 24.71 19.88
CA GLY A 312 -29.03 23.40 20.41
C GLY A 312 -27.59 23.36 20.92
N ALA A 313 -26.88 24.49 20.94
CA ALA A 313 -25.50 24.58 21.43
C ALA A 313 -25.37 24.26 22.94
N GLY A 314 -26.44 24.42 23.73
CA GLY A 314 -26.41 24.10 25.15
C GLY A 314 -26.12 22.62 25.46
N SER A 315 -26.34 21.73 24.48
CA SER A 315 -26.09 20.28 24.63
C SER A 315 -24.73 19.83 24.08
N THR A 316 -23.93 20.72 23.47
CA THR A 316 -22.68 20.37 22.78
C THR A 316 -21.42 20.50 23.64
N GLY A 317 -21.57 20.80 24.94
CA GLY A 317 -20.43 21.01 25.86
C GLY A 317 -19.67 22.33 25.65
N THR A 318 -20.10 23.16 24.70
CA THR A 318 -19.53 24.47 24.37
C THR A 318 -20.65 25.50 24.19
N PRO A 319 -21.28 25.96 25.28
CA PRO A 319 -22.38 26.93 25.22
C PRO A 319 -21.90 28.32 24.77
N SER A 320 -22.84 29.14 24.30
CA SER A 320 -22.58 30.56 24.06
C SER A 320 -22.15 31.25 25.34
N SER A 321 -21.22 32.20 25.25
CA SER A 321 -20.58 32.79 26.42
C SER A 321 -20.36 34.29 26.27
N VAL A 322 -20.05 34.95 27.39
CA VAL A 322 -19.60 36.34 27.41
C VAL A 322 -18.32 36.41 28.23
N SER A 323 -17.25 36.94 27.63
CA SER A 323 -15.94 37.07 28.27
C SER A 323 -15.22 38.28 27.70
N GLY A 324 -14.60 39.09 28.56
CA GLY A 324 -13.93 40.31 28.12
C GLY A 324 -14.86 41.33 27.45
N GLY A 325 -16.16 41.32 27.80
CA GLY A 325 -17.19 42.17 27.19
C GLY A 325 -17.65 41.73 25.81
N GLU A 326 -17.09 40.66 25.25
CA GLU A 326 -17.49 40.12 23.95
C GLU A 326 -18.47 38.96 24.13
N ILE A 327 -19.54 38.97 23.35
CA ILE A 327 -20.48 37.83 23.27
C ILE A 327 -20.00 36.89 22.17
N THR A 328 -19.81 35.62 22.52
CA THR A 328 -19.54 34.53 21.58
C THR A 328 -20.78 33.64 21.46
N LEU A 329 -21.38 33.60 20.28
CA LEU A 329 -22.52 32.75 19.95
C LEU A 329 -22.08 31.46 19.28
N GLN A 330 -22.74 30.36 19.64
CA GLN A 330 -22.45 29.01 19.16
C GLN A 330 -23.59 28.52 18.26
N THR A 331 -23.26 28.03 17.06
CA THR A 331 -24.26 27.57 16.09
C THR A 331 -24.93 26.25 16.48
N GLY A 332 -24.32 25.46 17.36
CA GLY A 332 -24.76 24.11 17.68
C GLY A 332 -24.55 23.14 16.51
N THR A 333 -25.10 21.93 16.61
CA THR A 333 -24.94 20.88 15.59
C THR A 333 -26.20 20.62 14.77
N THR A 334 -27.35 21.22 15.14
CA THR A 334 -28.67 20.87 14.58
C THR A 334 -28.99 21.54 13.24
N SER A 335 -28.62 22.82 13.06
CA SER A 335 -28.77 23.58 11.80
C SER A 335 -27.79 24.76 11.74
N ASN A 336 -27.58 25.33 10.54
CA ASN A 336 -26.91 26.64 10.44
C ASN A 336 -27.64 27.66 11.31
N MET A 337 -26.89 28.57 11.92
CA MET A 337 -27.47 29.62 12.74
C MET A 337 -27.82 30.80 11.84
N THR A 338 -29.09 31.16 11.79
CA THR A 338 -29.55 32.39 11.14
C THR A 338 -29.81 33.42 12.22
N VAL A 339 -29.26 34.62 12.05
CA VAL A 339 -29.48 35.73 12.97
C VAL A 339 -29.93 36.94 12.19
N SER A 340 -31.05 37.52 12.61
CA SER A 340 -31.53 38.80 12.10
C SER A 340 -32.23 39.55 13.23
N GLY A 341 -32.72 40.75 12.96
CA GLY A 341 -33.41 41.52 14.00
C GLY A 341 -33.89 42.86 13.49
N THR A 342 -34.67 43.54 14.32
CA THR A 342 -35.14 44.91 14.11
C THR A 342 -34.78 45.77 15.32
N GLY A 343 -34.66 47.08 15.10
CA GLY A 343 -34.23 48.01 16.15
C GLY A 343 -32.72 47.95 16.39
N ASN A 344 -32.30 48.15 17.64
CA ASN A 344 -30.88 48.27 18.02
C ASN A 344 -30.35 47.10 18.86
N ALA A 345 -31.15 46.06 19.13
CA ALA A 345 -30.77 44.96 20.01
C ALA A 345 -29.44 44.27 19.63
N LEU A 346 -29.26 43.92 18.35
CA LEU A 346 -28.02 43.29 17.88
C LEU A 346 -26.81 44.21 18.05
N ALA A 347 -26.96 45.50 17.75
CA ALA A 347 -25.87 46.47 17.90
C ALA A 347 -25.47 46.65 19.37
N GLN A 348 -26.43 46.75 20.29
CA GLN A 348 -26.17 46.92 21.73
C GLN A 348 -25.57 45.68 22.39
N LEU A 349 -25.78 44.50 21.80
CA LEU A 349 -25.15 43.26 22.25
C LEU A 349 -23.76 43.04 21.60
N GLY A 350 -23.23 44.01 20.86
CA GLY A 350 -21.94 43.86 20.17
C GLY A 350 -22.01 42.95 18.93
N LEU A 351 -23.21 42.58 18.50
CA LEU A 351 -23.48 41.68 17.38
C LEU A 351 -23.92 42.44 16.11
N GLY A 352 -23.67 43.74 16.02
CA GLY A 352 -24.11 44.58 14.90
C GLY A 352 -23.56 44.15 13.53
N SER A 353 -22.40 43.50 13.50
CA SER A 353 -21.75 42.99 12.30
C SER A 353 -21.98 41.49 12.07
N ILE A 354 -22.88 40.86 12.83
CA ILE A 354 -23.13 39.42 12.69
C ILE A 354 -23.65 39.11 11.28
N PRO A 355 -23.07 38.12 10.57
CA PRO A 355 -23.61 37.71 9.29
C PRO A 355 -25.00 37.11 9.46
N ALA A 356 -25.87 37.32 8.47
CA ALA A 356 -27.24 36.82 8.50
C ALA A 356 -27.34 35.28 8.64
N THR A 357 -26.30 34.58 8.20
CA THR A 357 -26.15 33.14 8.37
C THR A 357 -24.72 32.81 8.79
N ILE A 358 -24.59 32.07 9.88
CA ILE A 358 -23.35 31.46 10.33
C ILE A 358 -23.49 29.96 10.04
N ALA A 359 -22.63 29.46 9.15
CA ALA A 359 -22.60 28.04 8.85
C ALA A 359 -22.11 27.25 10.07
N ARG A 360 -22.71 26.09 10.32
CA ARG A 360 -22.09 25.08 11.20
C ARG A 360 -20.77 24.62 10.60
N GLY A 361 -19.91 24.09 11.45
CA GLY A 361 -18.70 23.42 11.03
C GLY A 361 -19.02 22.01 10.53
N GLY A 362 -18.09 21.43 9.77
CA GLY A 362 -18.26 20.08 9.22
C GLY A 362 -19.31 19.98 8.11
N GLY A 363 -19.78 18.76 7.82
CA GLY A 363 -20.74 18.53 6.73
C GLY A 363 -20.18 18.63 5.31
N ILE A 364 -18.85 18.75 5.16
CA ILE A 364 -18.20 18.84 3.86
C ILE A 364 -18.00 17.41 3.32
N THR A 365 -18.37 17.18 2.07
CA THR A 365 -18.06 15.92 1.39
C THR A 365 -16.55 15.83 1.19
N GLY A 366 -15.95 14.77 1.75
CA GLY A 366 -14.56 14.41 1.55
C GLY A 366 -14.28 14.21 0.07
N HIS A 367 -13.15 14.74 -0.39
CA HIS A 367 -12.62 14.50 -1.74
C HIS A 367 -11.43 13.53 -1.69
N GLY A 368 -10.93 13.22 -0.50
CA GLY A 368 -9.81 12.32 -0.27
C GLY A 368 -8.49 12.88 -0.75
N GLN A 369 -8.37 14.20 -0.89
CA GLN A 369 -7.19 14.86 -1.46
C GLN A 369 -6.87 16.14 -0.71
N VAL A 370 -5.58 16.46 -0.61
CA VAL A 370 -5.05 17.75 -0.14
C VAL A 370 -4.34 18.39 -1.32
N ILE A 371 -4.77 19.59 -1.69
CA ILE A 371 -4.12 20.37 -2.75
C ILE A 371 -2.91 21.12 -2.24
N ALA A 372 -1.99 21.49 -3.13
CA ALA A 372 -0.77 22.22 -2.80
C ALA A 372 -1.02 23.50 -1.97
N ASN A 373 -2.10 24.24 -2.24
CA ASN A 373 -2.46 25.44 -1.45
C ASN A 373 -2.73 25.14 0.04
N ASP A 374 -3.20 23.94 0.38
CA ASP A 374 -3.62 23.57 1.73
C ASP A 374 -2.58 22.69 2.46
N VAL A 375 -1.41 22.45 1.86
CA VAL A 375 -0.37 21.56 2.41
C VAL A 375 0.17 22.05 3.75
N THR A 376 0.25 23.37 3.95
CA THR A 376 0.67 23.95 5.23
C THR A 376 -0.33 23.63 6.33
N THR A 377 -1.63 23.83 6.06
CA THR A 377 -2.72 23.45 6.98
C THR A 377 -2.68 21.97 7.29
N PHE A 378 -2.61 21.12 6.25
CA PHE A 378 -2.51 19.68 6.41
C PHE A 378 -1.29 19.26 7.23
N THR A 379 -0.13 19.89 7.02
CA THR A 379 1.10 19.58 7.75
C THR A 379 1.00 19.99 9.22
N ASN A 380 0.26 21.06 9.51
CA ASN A 380 0.06 21.56 10.87
C ASN A 380 -1.01 20.78 11.65
N GLU A 381 -1.88 20.03 10.97
CA GLU A 381 -2.99 19.25 11.54
C GLU A 381 -2.81 17.73 11.42
N SER A 382 -1.67 17.26 10.92
CA SER A 382 -1.35 15.83 10.77
C SER A 382 0.03 15.48 11.32
N ILE A 383 0.22 14.20 11.66
CA ILE A 383 1.49 13.68 12.13
C ILE A 383 2.22 12.90 11.04
N SER A 384 3.55 12.89 11.10
CA SER A 384 4.38 12.14 10.14
C SER A 384 4.23 10.64 10.36
N GLY A 385 3.99 9.90 9.27
CA GLY A 385 4.01 8.44 9.23
C GLY A 385 5.37 7.88 8.79
N GLY A 386 6.35 8.74 8.51
CA GLY A 386 7.65 8.37 7.96
C GLY A 386 7.65 8.24 6.43
N ALA A 387 8.73 7.69 5.89
CA ALA A 387 8.89 7.43 4.47
C ALA A 387 9.31 5.98 4.24
N VAL A 388 8.79 5.37 3.18
CA VAL A 388 9.15 4.01 2.76
C VAL A 388 9.67 4.06 1.33
N THR A 389 10.78 3.38 1.05
CA THR A 389 11.33 3.31 -0.30
C THR A 389 10.67 2.17 -1.07
N ALA A 390 10.02 2.50 -2.18
CA ALA A 390 9.53 1.59 -3.20
C ALA A 390 10.41 1.67 -4.46
N TYR A 391 10.25 0.74 -5.39
CA TYR A 391 10.95 0.77 -6.67
C TYR A 391 9.95 0.82 -7.82
N ASN A 392 10.23 1.65 -8.83
CA ASN A 392 9.42 1.71 -10.04
C ASN A 392 9.80 0.57 -11.03
N ALA A 393 9.10 0.50 -12.17
CA ALA A 393 9.38 -0.50 -13.21
C ALA A 393 10.78 -0.40 -13.82
N ALA A 394 11.47 0.74 -13.68
CA ALA A 394 12.85 0.95 -14.10
C ALA A 394 13.87 0.63 -12.98
N GLY A 395 13.43 0.23 -11.79
CA GLY A 395 14.29 -0.04 -10.63
C GLY A 395 14.82 1.22 -9.94
N THR A 396 14.30 2.40 -10.27
CA THR A 396 14.63 3.64 -9.57
C THR A 396 13.92 3.66 -8.22
N PRO A 397 14.61 4.00 -7.12
CA PRO A 397 13.97 4.16 -5.82
C PRO A 397 13.02 5.37 -5.84
N VAL A 398 11.82 5.16 -5.32
CA VAL A 398 10.78 6.17 -5.11
C VAL A 398 10.47 6.21 -3.63
N ASN A 399 10.60 7.39 -3.02
CA ASN A 399 10.28 7.56 -1.61
C ASN A 399 8.79 7.89 -1.45
N LEU A 400 8.04 6.94 -0.89
CA LEU A 400 6.65 7.10 -0.53
C LEU A 400 6.58 7.75 0.87
N GLN A 401 6.20 9.03 0.93
CA GLN A 401 5.97 9.70 2.20
C GLN A 401 4.55 9.42 2.70
N LEU A 402 4.43 9.13 3.99
CA LEU A 402 3.18 8.79 4.66
C LEU A 402 2.87 9.79 5.76
N ARG A 403 1.59 10.12 5.96
CA ARG A 403 1.09 10.93 7.08
C ARG A 403 -0.22 10.41 7.61
N TRP A 404 -0.42 10.59 8.91
CA TRP A 404 -1.62 10.20 9.61
C TRP A 404 -2.38 11.43 10.10
N ALA A 405 -3.68 11.48 9.84
CA ALA A 405 -4.56 12.51 10.36
C ALA A 405 -5.66 11.88 11.22
N LYS A 406 -5.86 12.42 12.42
CA LYS A 406 -7.00 12.05 13.26
C LYS A 406 -8.23 12.79 12.73
N VAL A 407 -9.32 12.07 12.44
CA VAL A 407 -10.53 12.62 11.81
C VAL A 407 -11.73 12.65 12.76
N ASP A 408 -11.67 11.88 13.84
CA ASP A 408 -12.66 11.91 14.92
C ASP A 408 -11.99 11.53 16.25
N SER A 409 -12.53 12.03 17.37
CA SER A 409 -11.92 11.88 18.69
C SER A 409 -12.97 11.55 19.75
N ALA A 410 -12.76 10.46 20.50
CA ALA A 410 -13.67 10.04 21.56
C ALA A 410 -13.84 11.07 22.70
N SER A 411 -12.87 11.98 22.87
CA SER A 411 -12.93 13.10 23.82
C SER A 411 -14.03 14.12 23.53
N LEU A 412 -14.56 14.15 22.31
CA LEU A 412 -15.66 15.04 21.92
C LEU A 412 -17.02 14.58 22.46
N GLY A 413 -17.08 13.42 23.11
CA GLY A 413 -18.26 12.95 23.84
C GLY A 413 -19.04 11.85 23.13
N SER A 414 -20.29 11.66 23.53
CA SER A 414 -21.14 10.56 23.05
C SER A 414 -21.37 10.63 21.55
N GLY A 415 -21.10 9.53 20.84
CA GLY A 415 -21.23 9.43 19.38
C GLY A 415 -19.92 9.60 18.61
N HIS A 416 -18.84 9.97 19.30
CA HIS A 416 -17.50 10.09 18.73
C HIS A 416 -16.62 8.89 19.09
N GLN A 417 -15.63 8.63 18.24
CA GLN A 417 -14.64 7.55 18.42
C GLN A 417 -13.29 7.95 17.84
N ASP A 418 -12.21 7.42 18.39
CA ASP A 418 -10.87 7.69 17.86
C ASP A 418 -10.70 7.06 16.47
N SER A 419 -10.75 7.92 15.45
CA SER A 419 -10.70 7.53 14.05
C SER A 419 -9.57 8.26 13.33
N TRP A 420 -8.84 7.53 12.50
CA TRP A 420 -7.64 7.98 11.81
C TRP A 420 -7.71 7.66 10.32
N GLN A 421 -7.04 8.47 9.51
CA GLN A 421 -6.90 8.23 8.08
C GLN A 421 -5.42 8.38 7.67
N LEU A 422 -4.99 7.48 6.78
CA LEU A 422 -3.65 7.45 6.22
C LEU A 422 -3.64 8.21 4.89
N PHE A 423 -2.58 8.99 4.68
CA PHE A 423 -2.32 9.75 3.48
C PHE A 423 -0.95 9.39 2.92
N TYR A 424 -0.85 9.39 1.60
CA TYR A 424 0.41 9.24 0.89
C TYR A 424 0.62 10.42 -0.07
N GLN A 425 1.87 10.82 -0.22
CA GLN A 425 2.23 11.92 -1.12
C GLN A 425 2.22 11.43 -2.58
N THR A 426 1.44 12.08 -3.43
CA THR A 426 1.30 11.74 -4.86
C THR A 426 2.18 12.59 -5.76
N SER A 427 2.56 13.79 -5.35
CA SER A 427 3.42 14.68 -6.16
C SER A 427 4.18 15.68 -5.31
N THR A 428 5.51 15.64 -5.34
CA THR A 428 6.36 16.62 -4.62
C THR A 428 6.48 17.98 -5.32
N SER A 429 5.88 18.12 -6.51
CA SER A 429 5.93 19.33 -7.34
C SER A 429 4.55 19.90 -7.65
N ALA A 430 3.53 19.50 -6.88
CA ALA A 430 2.18 20.04 -6.99
C ALA A 430 2.18 21.55 -6.72
N THR A 431 1.35 22.29 -7.44
CA THR A 431 1.12 23.73 -7.27
C THR A 431 -0.37 24.08 -7.39
N GLY A 432 -0.81 25.15 -6.72
CA GLY A 432 -2.20 25.61 -6.77
C GLY A 432 -3.20 24.57 -6.25
N THR A 433 -4.18 24.24 -7.09
CA THR A 433 -5.26 23.27 -6.79
C THR A 433 -4.92 21.83 -7.19
N THR A 434 -3.67 21.54 -7.55
CA THR A 434 -3.27 20.16 -7.86
C THR A 434 -3.08 19.35 -6.57
N PRO A 435 -3.60 18.10 -6.48
CA PRO A 435 -3.43 17.24 -5.32
C PRO A 435 -1.95 16.91 -5.06
N GLU A 436 -1.50 17.17 -3.84
CA GLU A 436 -0.19 16.78 -3.33
C GLU A 436 -0.27 15.52 -2.46
N TRP A 437 -1.28 15.43 -1.60
CA TRP A 437 -1.53 14.26 -0.75
C TRP A 437 -2.86 13.63 -1.10
N THR A 438 -2.90 12.31 -1.11
CA THR A 438 -4.12 11.54 -1.33
C THR A 438 -4.38 10.64 -0.12
N ASN A 439 -5.63 10.62 0.30
CA ASN A 439 -6.14 9.74 1.34
C ASN A 439 -6.23 8.32 0.79
N VAL A 440 -5.77 7.35 1.56
CA VAL A 440 -5.81 5.93 1.18
C VAL A 440 -7.24 5.39 1.10
N GLY A 441 -8.22 6.11 1.65
CA GLY A 441 -9.63 5.75 1.58
C GLY A 441 -10.02 4.66 2.57
N THR A 442 -9.25 4.49 3.64
CA THR A 442 -9.56 3.58 4.74
C THR A 442 -9.57 4.36 6.04
N THR A 443 -10.65 4.20 6.81
CA THR A 443 -10.76 4.77 8.15
C THR A 443 -10.36 3.73 9.20
N PHE A 444 -9.37 4.08 10.00
CA PHE A 444 -8.80 3.26 11.07
C PHE A 444 -9.43 3.66 12.38
N THR A 445 -10.10 2.73 13.05
CA THR A 445 -10.80 3.00 14.31
C THR A 445 -10.20 2.18 15.43
N PHE A 446 -10.13 2.74 16.62
CA PHE A 446 -9.55 2.10 17.79
C PHE A 446 -10.61 1.89 18.87
N ASN A 447 -10.54 0.75 19.56
CA ASN A 447 -11.42 0.50 20.71
C ASN A 447 -10.91 1.22 21.97
N SER A 448 -11.68 1.15 23.05
CA SER A 448 -11.33 1.77 24.34
C SER A 448 -10.03 1.25 24.98
N SER A 449 -9.51 0.10 24.53
CA SER A 449 -8.21 -0.43 24.96
C SER A 449 -7.03 0.05 24.11
N GLY A 450 -7.28 0.90 23.10
CA GLY A 450 -6.27 1.39 22.16
C GLY A 450 -5.88 0.38 21.07
N ALA A 451 -6.59 -0.75 20.97
CA ALA A 451 -6.37 -1.73 19.92
C ALA A 451 -7.14 -1.36 18.65
N LEU A 452 -6.54 -1.63 17.48
CA LEU A 452 -7.19 -1.43 16.19
C LEU A 452 -8.46 -2.28 16.10
N ALA A 453 -9.60 -1.64 15.88
CA ALA A 453 -10.91 -2.26 15.74
C ALA A 453 -11.32 -2.42 14.27
N SER A 454 -10.96 -1.45 13.42
CA SER A 454 -11.18 -1.49 11.97
C SER A 454 -10.01 -0.81 11.25
N PRO A 455 -9.57 -1.28 10.07
CA PRO A 455 -10.05 -2.48 9.37
C PRO A 455 -9.63 -3.78 10.09
N SER A 456 -10.41 -4.85 9.91
CA SER A 456 -10.11 -6.18 10.48
C SER A 456 -9.04 -6.96 9.72
N GLY A 457 -8.55 -6.42 8.59
CA GLY A 457 -7.50 -7.01 7.74
C GLY A 457 -6.13 -6.34 7.92
N THR A 458 -5.08 -7.02 7.48
CA THR A 458 -3.69 -6.53 7.56
C THR A 458 -3.19 -5.87 6.27
N SER A 459 -4.01 -5.79 5.23
CA SER A 459 -3.65 -5.21 3.93
C SER A 459 -4.54 -4.03 3.59
N ILE A 460 -3.90 -3.00 3.03
CA ILE A 460 -4.56 -1.78 2.55
C ILE A 460 -4.06 -1.56 1.13
N ASN A 461 -4.97 -1.26 0.20
CA ASN A 461 -4.58 -0.98 -1.17
C ASN A 461 -4.24 0.51 -1.31
N LEU A 462 -3.05 0.80 -1.85
CA LEU A 462 -2.68 2.16 -2.24
C LEU A 462 -3.09 2.32 -3.72
N PRO A 463 -4.01 3.26 -4.04
CA PRO A 463 -4.47 3.46 -5.42
C PRO A 463 -3.40 4.02 -6.36
#